data_AF-A0A7C5G4D8-F1
#
_entry.id   AF-A0A7C5G4D8-F1
#
_cell.length_a   1.000
_cell.length_b   1.000
_cell.length_c   1.000
_cell.angle_alpha   90.00
_cell.angle_beta   90.00
_cell.angle_gamma   90.00
#
_symmetry.space_group_name_H-M   'P 1'
#
loop_
_entity.id
_entity.type
_entity.pdbx_description
1 polymer ?
#
loop_
_entity_poly.entity_id
_entity_poly.type
_entity_poly.pdbx_seq_one_letter_code
_entity_poly.pdbx_strand_id
1 'polypeptide(L)'
;MRVPLIVLALMLACGAATFAESSPSGQAMLDACISKCLNVSPSQITELRSQGMCDSDVAMCCAIASQSHKPVKDVAAQWQVSKDWKQVASSCNLSPADLACAPVAASPDSEAFNTAFFSQYYNLAQAQIGQLRRQGCSWDEINCCANAAARCNQPVAQIATLRAQGMTWPAIATRYSVDSGTITTPVKMQQVTVTPSSAGAGPSQTCPAPCPTATCPPAPCPAPCPSVCATGPSSCCGNGPCLICDGCGNVILNYDQVIDLYAEGNDWLDVAIAARISMLVGYPVRQILTDRRSLGTWQLTLAYYGVSPAQAYNVADYPFARRSIYSVGVDAKHMQMIAQYQKPGTWPCCPRGNPPCPGGVGAGVTVCPVPCPNPCGNQPVCPSPPAPIPCPTPSQ
;
A
#
# COMPACT_ATOMS: atom_id res chain seq x y z
N MET A 1 6.28 -0.38 30.42
CA MET A 1 7.04 -0.62 29.18
C MET A 1 6.91 0.62 28.32
N ARG A 2 8.02 1.21 27.86
CA ARG A 2 8.01 2.35 26.94
C ARG A 2 8.01 1.79 25.52
N VAL A 3 6.93 2.00 24.77
CA VAL A 3 6.88 1.70 23.34
C VAL A 3 7.60 2.85 22.61
N PRO A 4 8.55 2.57 21.70
CA PRO A 4 9.35 3.60 21.04
C PRO A 4 8.59 4.34 19.94
N LEU A 5 8.93 5.60 19.71
CA LEU A 5 8.33 6.49 18.70
C LEU A 5 8.50 5.99 17.26
N ILE A 6 9.44 5.07 16.99
CA ILE A 6 9.52 4.34 15.71
C ILE A 6 8.27 3.50 15.50
N VAL A 7 7.70 2.92 16.55
CA VAL A 7 6.40 2.25 16.48
C VAL A 7 5.29 3.26 16.24
N LEU A 8 5.37 4.50 16.72
CA LEU A 8 4.41 5.54 16.34
C LEU A 8 4.59 5.98 14.88
N ALA A 9 5.81 6.12 14.37
CA ALA A 9 6.07 6.41 12.96
C ALA A 9 5.67 5.24 12.04
N LEU A 10 5.85 3.99 12.49
CA LEU A 10 5.37 2.77 11.82
C LEU A 10 3.86 2.58 11.99
N MET A 11 3.26 2.98 13.10
CA MET A 11 1.79 2.92 13.30
C MET A 11 1.10 4.08 12.59
N LEU A 12 1.73 5.25 12.45
CA LEU A 12 1.31 6.31 11.55
C LEU A 12 1.57 5.89 10.10
N ALA A 13 2.67 5.24 9.77
CA ALA A 13 2.88 4.74 8.41
C ALA A 13 1.93 3.56 8.08
N CYS A 14 1.61 2.65 9.01
CA CYS A 14 0.71 1.52 8.74
C CYS A 14 -0.77 1.88 8.93
N GLY A 15 -1.10 2.76 9.88
CA GLY A 15 -2.46 3.19 10.18
C GLY A 15 -2.87 4.51 9.50
N ALA A 16 -1.92 5.37 9.19
CA ALA A 16 -2.13 6.60 8.41
C ALA A 16 -1.64 6.50 6.96
N ALA A 17 -1.00 5.42 6.47
CA ALA A 17 -0.81 5.23 5.02
C ALA A 17 -2.13 5.36 4.26
N THR A 18 -3.20 4.76 4.77
CA THR A 18 -4.53 4.87 4.17
C THR A 18 -5.08 6.32 4.13
N PHE A 19 -4.58 7.22 4.98
CA PHE A 19 -4.96 8.65 4.99
C PHE A 19 -3.95 9.57 4.26
N ALA A 20 -2.66 9.27 4.37
CA ALA A 20 -1.57 10.00 3.72
C ALA A 20 -1.63 9.80 2.20
N GLU A 21 -1.95 8.58 1.75
CA GLU A 21 -2.18 8.28 0.33
C GLU A 21 -3.47 8.94 -0.21
N SER A 22 -4.44 9.25 0.66
CA SER A 22 -5.72 9.85 0.26
C SER A 22 -5.83 11.37 0.46
N SER A 23 -4.84 12.03 1.05
CA SER A 23 -4.83 13.50 1.18
C SER A 23 -3.41 14.11 1.10
N PRO A 24 -3.19 15.16 0.28
CA PRO A 24 -1.91 15.88 0.22
C PRO A 24 -1.44 16.41 1.59
N SER A 25 -2.38 16.73 2.48
CA SER A 25 -2.09 17.17 3.85
C SER A 25 -1.52 16.04 4.72
N GLY A 26 -2.05 14.81 4.60
CA GLY A 26 -1.54 13.66 5.34
C GLY A 26 -0.10 13.31 4.98
N GLN A 27 0.22 13.31 3.67
CA GLN A 27 1.58 13.06 3.21
C GLN A 27 2.58 14.11 3.68
N ALA A 28 2.22 15.39 3.59
CA ALA A 28 3.08 16.48 4.06
C ALA A 28 3.34 16.40 5.57
N MET A 29 2.34 15.99 6.36
CA MET A 29 2.51 15.77 7.79
C MET A 29 3.45 14.61 8.08
N LEU A 30 3.32 13.49 7.36
CA LEU A 30 4.21 12.35 7.49
C LEU A 30 5.66 12.71 7.13
N ASP A 31 5.85 13.47 6.04
CA ASP A 31 7.17 13.93 5.60
C ASP A 31 7.83 14.84 6.62
N ALA A 32 7.06 15.78 7.18
CA ALA A 32 7.53 16.63 8.27
C ALA A 32 7.93 15.80 9.50
N CYS A 33 7.15 14.75 9.80
CA CYS A 33 7.41 13.81 10.89
C CYS A 33 8.72 13.05 10.70
N ILE A 34 8.89 12.40 9.55
CA ILE A 34 10.08 11.63 9.19
C ILE A 34 11.29 12.57 9.16
N SER A 35 11.16 13.73 8.51
CA SER A 35 12.23 14.72 8.37
C SER A 35 12.75 15.19 9.71
N LYS A 36 11.85 15.61 10.62
CA LYS A 36 12.21 16.13 11.94
C LYS A 36 12.69 15.06 12.90
N CYS A 37 12.00 13.90 12.95
CA CYS A 37 12.32 12.86 13.93
C CYS A 37 13.60 12.09 13.60
N LEU A 38 13.94 11.96 12.30
CA LEU A 38 15.06 11.14 11.85
C LEU A 38 16.19 11.99 11.23
N ASN A 39 16.05 13.32 11.29
CA ASN A 39 17.01 14.31 10.78
C ASN A 39 17.38 14.06 9.30
N VAL A 40 16.35 13.85 8.47
CA VAL A 40 16.48 13.65 7.03
C VAL A 40 15.79 14.79 6.28
N SER A 41 16.32 15.20 5.13
CA SER A 41 15.69 16.29 4.37
C SER A 41 14.43 15.82 3.64
N PRO A 42 13.46 16.70 3.37
CA PRO A 42 12.32 16.38 2.51
C PRO A 42 12.74 15.86 1.12
N SER A 43 13.85 16.36 0.58
CA SER A 43 14.38 15.87 -0.70
C SER A 43 14.85 14.42 -0.63
N GLN A 44 15.48 13.98 0.47
CA GLN A 44 15.87 12.59 0.67
C GLN A 44 14.65 11.67 0.78
N ILE A 45 13.59 12.13 1.46
CA ILE A 45 12.33 11.39 1.56
C ILE A 45 11.71 11.19 0.17
N THR A 46 11.60 12.26 -0.63
CA THR A 46 11.10 12.19 -2.01
C THR A 46 11.96 11.27 -2.88
N GLU A 47 13.29 11.34 -2.73
CA GLU A 47 14.22 10.47 -3.44
C GLU A 47 13.98 8.98 -3.11
N LEU A 48 13.83 8.62 -1.83
CA LEU A 48 13.53 7.24 -1.43
C LEU A 48 12.21 6.73 -2.03
N ARG A 49 11.16 7.56 -2.05
CA ARG A 49 9.89 7.20 -2.70
C ARG A 49 10.05 7.00 -4.21
N SER A 50 10.85 7.84 -4.87
CA SER A 50 11.13 7.69 -6.30
C SER A 50 11.85 6.37 -6.63
N GLN A 51 12.50 5.74 -5.64
CA GLN A 51 13.09 4.40 -5.74
C GLN A 51 12.08 3.26 -5.47
N GLY A 52 10.79 3.59 -5.35
CA GLY A 52 9.70 2.62 -5.12
C GLY A 52 9.56 2.16 -3.67
N MET A 53 10.14 2.88 -2.70
CA MET A 53 9.96 2.58 -1.28
C MET A 53 8.60 3.10 -0.79
N CYS A 54 7.86 2.27 -0.06
CA CYS A 54 6.64 2.72 0.60
C CYS A 54 6.98 3.57 1.85
N ASP A 55 6.00 4.25 2.42
CA ASP A 55 6.24 5.13 3.58
C ASP A 55 6.80 4.40 4.80
N SER A 56 6.42 3.14 5.01
CA SER A 56 6.99 2.31 6.08
C SER A 56 8.47 1.97 5.83
N ASP A 57 8.82 1.73 4.57
CA ASP A 57 10.21 1.48 4.15
C ASP A 57 11.05 2.76 4.29
N VAL A 58 10.51 3.92 3.92
CA VAL A 58 11.16 5.23 4.09
C VAL A 58 11.43 5.49 5.57
N ALA A 59 10.44 5.31 6.45
CA ALA A 59 10.59 5.52 7.88
C ALA A 59 11.65 4.58 8.49
N MET A 60 11.62 3.29 8.12
CA MET A 60 12.58 2.30 8.62
C MET A 60 14.00 2.59 8.11
N CYS A 61 14.15 2.95 6.84
CA CYS A 61 15.42 3.34 6.24
C CYS A 61 16.07 4.51 6.99
N CYS A 62 15.31 5.58 7.20
CA CYS A 62 15.76 6.77 7.91
C CYS A 62 16.08 6.47 9.38
N ALA A 63 15.34 5.56 10.02
CA ALA A 63 15.60 5.15 11.40
C ALA A 63 16.91 4.38 11.54
N ILE A 64 17.15 3.39 10.67
CA ILE A 64 18.42 2.64 10.62
C ILE A 64 19.57 3.59 10.31
N ALA A 65 19.41 4.50 9.35
CA ALA A 65 20.43 5.49 8.99
C ALA A 65 20.81 6.39 10.18
N SER A 66 19.79 6.90 10.89
CA SER A 66 19.97 7.74 12.08
C SER A 66 20.71 7.00 13.20
N GLN A 67 20.33 5.75 13.50
CA GLN A 67 20.93 4.96 14.59
C GLN A 67 22.31 4.40 14.25
N SER A 68 22.55 4.02 12.99
CA SER A 68 23.83 3.48 12.54
C SER A 68 24.83 4.54 12.10
N HIS A 69 24.41 5.81 12.04
CA HIS A 69 25.15 6.94 11.48
C HIS A 69 25.60 6.73 10.03
N LYS A 70 24.94 5.83 9.28
CA LYS A 70 25.18 5.63 7.85
C LYS A 70 24.34 6.61 7.02
N PRO A 71 24.82 7.04 5.85
CA PRO A 71 24.00 7.79 4.90
C PRO A 71 22.72 7.04 4.55
N VAL A 72 21.58 7.73 4.53
CA VAL A 72 20.26 7.17 4.19
C VAL A 72 20.28 6.42 2.86
N LYS A 73 20.99 6.94 1.85
CA LYS A 73 21.15 6.31 0.54
C LYS A 73 21.81 4.92 0.62
N ASP A 74 22.75 4.72 1.55
CA ASP A 74 23.50 3.46 1.69
C ASP A 74 22.64 2.40 2.37
N VAL A 75 21.75 2.82 3.29
CA VAL A 75 20.75 1.96 3.92
C VAL A 75 19.68 1.56 2.90
N ALA A 76 19.21 2.52 2.09
CA ALA A 76 18.26 2.25 1.01
C ALA A 76 18.82 1.26 -0.01
N ALA A 77 20.09 1.43 -0.42
CA ALA A 77 20.76 0.49 -1.31
C ALA A 77 20.83 -0.93 -0.73
N GLN A 78 21.12 -1.08 0.57
CA GLN A 78 21.11 -2.38 1.26
C GLN A 78 19.70 -3.00 1.30
N TRP A 79 18.65 -2.19 1.47
CA TRP A 79 17.27 -2.66 1.40
C TRP A 79 16.89 -3.12 -0.01
N GLN A 80 17.32 -2.42 -1.06
CA GLN A 80 17.06 -2.83 -2.43
C GLN A 80 17.65 -4.21 -2.76
N VAL A 81 18.76 -4.58 -2.13
CA VAL A 81 19.40 -5.90 -2.31
C VAL A 81 18.72 -6.98 -1.45
N SER A 82 18.54 -6.73 -0.15
CA SER A 82 18.08 -7.75 0.79
C SER A 82 16.56 -7.92 0.83
N LYS A 83 15.82 -6.83 0.62
CA LYS A 83 14.35 -6.72 0.84
C LYS A 83 13.91 -7.21 2.23
N ASP A 84 14.81 -7.17 3.22
CA ASP A 84 14.56 -7.59 4.60
C ASP A 84 15.21 -6.61 5.58
N TRP A 85 14.38 -5.83 6.27
CA TRP A 85 14.83 -4.83 7.24
C TRP A 85 15.65 -5.41 8.40
N LYS A 86 15.44 -6.67 8.77
CA LYS A 86 16.24 -7.33 9.81
C LYS A 86 17.67 -7.56 9.34
N GLN A 87 17.86 -7.94 8.08
CA GLN A 87 19.19 -8.09 7.49
C GLN A 87 19.88 -6.74 7.34
N VAL A 88 19.17 -5.71 6.85
CA VAL A 88 19.71 -4.34 6.73
C VAL A 88 20.13 -3.77 8.09
N ALA A 89 19.33 -3.98 9.13
CA ALA A 89 19.69 -3.57 10.48
C ALA A 89 20.95 -4.29 10.98
N SER A 90 21.01 -5.61 10.77
CA SER A 90 22.15 -6.44 11.17
C SER A 90 23.44 -6.04 10.44
N SER A 91 23.39 -5.74 9.13
CA SER A 91 24.53 -5.22 8.36
C SER A 91 24.95 -3.80 8.77
N CYS A 92 24.10 -3.12 9.55
CA CYS A 92 24.39 -1.85 10.19
C CYS A 92 24.76 -1.99 11.67
N ASN A 93 25.00 -3.21 12.16
CA ASN A 93 25.30 -3.54 13.55
C ASN A 93 24.20 -3.09 14.54
N LEU A 94 22.95 -3.03 14.09
CA LEU A 94 21.80 -2.75 14.93
C LEU A 94 21.04 -4.03 15.25
N SER A 95 20.76 -4.25 16.52
CA SER A 95 19.85 -5.28 16.97
C SER A 95 18.39 -4.82 16.82
N PRO A 96 17.40 -5.74 16.84
CA PRO A 96 16.00 -5.36 16.93
C PRO A 96 15.68 -4.50 18.16
N ALA A 97 16.45 -4.67 19.25
CA ALA A 97 16.31 -3.86 20.44
C ALA A 97 16.77 -2.42 20.19
N ASP A 98 17.83 -2.20 19.39
CA ASP A 98 18.31 -0.85 19.08
C ASP A 98 17.28 -0.09 18.23
N LEU A 99 16.64 -0.78 17.28
CA LEU A 99 15.52 -0.21 16.52
C LEU A 99 14.29 0.03 17.41
N ALA A 100 14.07 -0.81 18.42
CA ALA A 100 13.00 -0.64 19.40
C ALA A 100 13.35 0.36 20.51
N CYS A 101 14.60 0.80 20.62
CA CYS A 101 15.05 1.70 21.68
C CYS A 101 15.46 3.06 21.17
N ALA A 102 15.67 3.23 19.85
CA ALA A 102 15.98 4.47 19.15
C ALA A 102 15.27 5.65 19.82
N PRO A 103 15.96 6.33 20.75
CA PRO A 103 15.31 7.31 21.57
C PRO A 103 15.28 8.57 20.73
N VAL A 104 14.12 8.84 20.13
CA VAL A 104 13.81 10.23 19.82
C VAL A 104 13.53 10.85 21.19
N ALA A 105 14.59 11.28 21.90
CA ALA A 105 14.43 12.28 22.94
C ALA A 105 13.59 13.36 22.29
N ALA A 106 12.35 13.53 22.77
CA ALA A 106 11.37 14.31 22.01
C ALA A 106 11.94 15.70 21.84
N SER A 107 12.40 15.99 20.62
CA SER A 107 12.96 17.29 20.33
C SER A 107 11.84 18.31 20.56
N PRO A 108 12.17 19.57 20.90
CA PRO A 108 11.15 20.62 21.00
C PRO A 108 10.27 20.68 19.74
N ASP A 109 10.87 20.38 18.58
CA ASP A 109 10.21 20.24 17.30
C ASP A 109 9.21 19.07 17.22
N SER A 110 9.61 17.87 17.66
CA SER A 110 8.71 16.71 17.71
C SER A 110 7.57 16.92 18.71
N GLU A 111 7.83 17.57 19.85
CA GLU A 111 6.79 17.93 20.82
C GLU A 111 5.80 18.93 20.21
N ALA A 112 6.29 19.96 19.52
CA ALA A 112 5.43 20.95 18.85
C ALA A 112 4.60 20.32 17.73
N PHE A 113 5.21 19.45 16.90
CA PHE A 113 4.51 18.73 15.84
C PHE A 113 3.39 17.84 16.42
N ASN A 114 3.71 16.98 17.39
CA ASN A 114 2.73 16.08 17.97
C ASN A 114 1.61 16.88 18.65
N THR A 115 1.95 17.95 19.38
CA THR A 115 0.95 18.84 19.98
C THR A 115 -0.01 19.42 18.93
N ALA A 116 0.51 19.90 17.80
CA ALA A 116 -0.32 20.39 16.70
C ALA A 116 -1.17 19.28 16.07
N PHE A 117 -0.60 18.09 15.83
CA PHE A 117 -1.31 16.92 15.32
C PHE A 117 -2.48 16.54 16.21
N PHE A 118 -2.26 16.31 17.51
CA PHE A 118 -3.33 15.93 18.44
C PHE A 118 -4.37 17.02 18.60
N SER A 119 -3.95 18.29 18.56
CA SER A 119 -4.86 19.42 18.64
C SER A 119 -5.78 19.50 17.43
N GLN A 120 -5.26 19.28 16.23
CA GLN A 120 -6.06 19.27 15.00
C GLN A 120 -6.90 17.99 14.89
N TYR A 121 -6.27 16.81 15.00
CA TYR A 121 -6.92 15.52 14.77
C TYR A 121 -8.08 15.25 15.74
N TYR A 122 -7.84 15.47 17.03
CA TYR A 122 -8.77 15.12 18.10
C TYR A 122 -9.48 16.35 18.70
N ASN A 123 -9.26 17.54 18.14
CA ASN A 123 -9.73 18.81 18.69
C ASN A 123 -9.34 19.01 20.17
N LEU A 124 -8.14 18.56 20.56
CA LEU A 124 -7.65 18.70 21.93
C LEU A 124 -6.98 20.06 22.13
N ALA A 125 -7.28 20.73 23.25
CA ALA A 125 -6.58 21.95 23.60
C ALA A 125 -5.10 21.65 23.89
N GLN A 126 -4.18 22.48 23.38
CA GLN A 126 -2.74 22.30 23.60
C GLN A 126 -2.37 22.24 25.10
N ALA A 127 -3.07 23.00 25.94
CA ALA A 127 -2.89 22.97 27.39
C ALA A 127 -3.20 21.58 27.99
N GLN A 128 -4.24 20.90 27.47
CA GLN A 128 -4.62 19.56 27.91
C GLN A 128 -3.59 18.52 27.46
N ILE A 129 -3.07 18.64 26.23
CA ILE A 129 -1.97 17.79 25.73
C ILE A 129 -0.73 17.97 26.62
N GLY A 130 -0.35 19.21 26.91
CA GLY A 130 0.78 19.51 27.80
C GLY A 130 0.59 18.97 29.22
N GLN A 131 -0.65 18.94 29.73
CA GLN A 131 -0.96 18.30 31.02
C GLN A 131 -0.75 16.78 30.98
N LEU A 132 -1.24 16.09 29.94
CA LEU A 132 -1.03 14.64 29.77
C LEU A 132 0.47 14.31 29.65
N ARG A 133 1.24 15.14 28.94
CA ARG A 133 2.70 14.99 28.86
C ARG A 133 3.37 15.14 30.23
N ARG A 134 2.97 16.15 31.03
CA ARG A 134 3.47 16.33 32.41
C ARG A 134 3.06 15.19 33.35
N GLN A 135 1.95 14.50 33.08
CA GLN A 135 1.53 13.29 33.79
C GLN A 135 2.33 12.04 33.36
N GLY A 136 3.27 12.17 32.42
CA GLY A 136 4.12 11.08 31.95
C GLY A 136 3.51 10.23 30.84
N CYS A 137 2.35 10.61 30.28
CA CYS A 137 1.77 9.90 29.14
C CYS A 137 2.67 10.04 27.90
N SER A 138 2.98 8.91 27.25
CA SER A 138 3.63 8.93 25.93
C SER A 138 2.66 9.45 24.86
N TRP A 139 3.20 9.83 23.70
CA TRP A 139 2.37 10.22 22.56
C TRP A 139 1.41 9.11 22.11
N ASP A 140 1.86 7.85 22.19
CA ASP A 140 1.02 6.67 21.93
C ASP A 140 -0.13 6.56 22.92
N GLU A 141 0.16 6.74 24.22
CA GLU A 141 -0.87 6.68 25.25
C GLU A 141 -1.87 7.83 25.09
N ILE A 142 -1.41 9.04 24.72
CA ILE A 142 -2.28 10.17 24.39
C ILE A 142 -3.16 9.84 23.19
N ASN A 143 -2.61 9.22 22.14
CA ASN A 143 -3.35 8.79 20.96
C ASN A 143 -4.43 7.76 21.30
N CYS A 144 -4.09 6.73 22.07
CA CYS A 144 -5.05 5.73 22.53
C CYS A 144 -6.12 6.35 23.42
N CYS A 145 -5.73 7.23 24.36
CA CYS A 145 -6.68 7.93 25.22
C CYS A 145 -7.62 8.83 24.42
N ALA A 146 -7.14 9.55 23.41
CA ALA A 146 -7.93 10.45 22.58
C ALA A 146 -8.92 9.69 21.68
N ASN A 147 -8.49 8.58 21.08
CA ASN A 147 -9.37 7.66 20.35
C ASN A 147 -10.47 7.10 21.25
N ALA A 148 -10.09 6.55 22.41
CA ALA A 148 -11.03 6.01 23.38
C ALA A 148 -12.00 7.08 23.89
N ALA A 149 -11.52 8.29 24.15
CA ALA A 149 -12.31 9.44 24.58
C ALA A 149 -13.39 9.79 23.55
N ALA A 150 -13.02 9.87 22.28
CA ALA A 150 -13.97 10.13 21.19
C ALA A 150 -15.02 9.01 21.05
N ARG A 151 -14.63 7.74 21.20
CA ARG A 151 -15.54 6.58 21.14
C ARG A 151 -16.49 6.49 22.32
N CYS A 152 -16.00 6.81 23.52
CA CYS A 152 -16.78 6.75 24.76
C CYS A 152 -17.55 8.05 25.03
N ASN A 153 -17.38 9.08 24.20
CA ASN A 153 -17.88 10.44 24.43
C ASN A 153 -17.49 10.96 25.83
N GLN A 154 -16.22 10.80 26.21
CA GLN A 154 -15.67 11.23 27.50
C GLN A 154 -14.49 12.19 27.30
N PRO A 155 -14.15 13.04 28.27
CA PRO A 155 -12.93 13.84 28.23
C PRO A 155 -11.67 12.94 28.21
N VAL A 156 -10.66 13.29 27.39
CA VAL A 156 -9.40 12.52 27.31
C VAL A 156 -8.67 12.40 28.65
N ALA A 157 -8.76 13.42 29.51
CA ALA A 157 -8.18 13.40 30.86
C ALA A 157 -8.81 12.31 31.75
N GLN A 158 -10.10 12.02 31.58
CA GLN A 158 -10.79 10.97 32.32
C GLN A 158 -10.33 9.58 31.88
N ILE A 159 -10.17 9.37 30.57
CA ILE A 159 -9.64 8.11 30.05
C ILE A 159 -8.19 7.89 30.53
N ALA A 160 -7.34 8.93 30.45
CA ALA A 160 -5.97 8.87 30.95
C ALA A 160 -5.90 8.56 32.45
N THR A 161 -6.83 9.11 33.24
CA THR A 161 -6.93 8.81 34.68
C THR A 161 -7.26 7.34 34.94
N LEU A 162 -8.22 6.76 34.20
CA LEU A 162 -8.55 5.33 34.31
C LEU A 162 -7.36 4.44 33.94
N ARG A 163 -6.58 4.84 32.92
CA ARG A 163 -5.34 4.15 32.53
C ARG A 163 -4.27 4.23 33.60
N ALA A 164 -4.07 5.39 34.21
CA ALA A 164 -3.15 5.58 35.33
C ALA A 164 -3.55 4.74 36.57
N GLN A 165 -4.85 4.47 36.75
CA GLN A 165 -5.38 3.57 37.78
C GLN A 165 -5.22 2.07 37.45
N GLY A 166 -4.61 1.73 36.31
CA GLY A 166 -4.36 0.34 35.90
C GLY A 166 -5.53 -0.31 35.15
N MET A 167 -6.57 0.43 34.77
CA MET A 167 -7.70 -0.12 34.02
C MET A 167 -7.27 -0.50 32.60
N THR A 168 -7.63 -1.70 32.16
CA THR A 168 -7.32 -2.19 30.80
C THR A 168 -8.28 -1.58 29.77
N TRP A 169 -7.90 -1.52 28.50
CA TRP A 169 -8.78 -1.03 27.43
C TRP A 169 -10.12 -1.76 27.35
N PRO A 170 -10.19 -3.11 27.47
CA PRO A 170 -11.47 -3.81 27.54
C PRO A 170 -12.32 -3.39 28.73
N ALA A 171 -11.73 -3.19 29.92
CA ALA A 171 -12.46 -2.74 31.11
C ALA A 171 -13.00 -1.31 30.95
N ILE A 172 -12.24 -0.42 30.30
CA ILE A 172 -12.71 0.94 29.95
C ILE A 172 -13.87 0.84 28.95
N ALA A 173 -13.75 0.00 27.92
CA ALA A 173 -14.80 -0.21 26.92
C ALA A 173 -16.10 -0.74 27.55
N THR A 174 -16.01 -1.77 28.40
CA THR A 174 -17.15 -2.29 29.16
C THR A 174 -17.77 -1.23 30.07
N ARG A 175 -16.94 -0.41 30.74
CA ARG A 175 -17.42 0.66 31.63
C ARG A 175 -18.29 1.68 30.92
N TYR A 176 -18.02 1.96 29.64
CA TYR A 176 -18.79 2.91 28.84
C TYR A 176 -19.70 2.25 27.80
N SER A 177 -19.93 0.93 27.89
CA SER A 177 -20.76 0.16 26.96
C SER A 177 -20.36 0.31 25.50
N VAL A 178 -19.05 0.40 25.24
CA VAL A 178 -18.46 0.44 23.89
C VAL A 178 -17.86 -0.92 23.55
N ASP A 179 -17.92 -1.33 22.28
CA ASP A 179 -17.27 -2.55 21.84
C ASP A 179 -15.74 -2.48 22.03
N SER A 180 -15.18 -3.50 22.67
CA SER A 180 -13.75 -3.54 23.03
C SER A 180 -12.80 -3.52 21.82
N GLY A 181 -13.21 -4.02 20.66
CA GLY A 181 -12.41 -3.96 19.43
C GLY A 181 -12.37 -2.55 18.83
N THR A 182 -13.37 -1.72 19.10
CA THR A 182 -13.46 -0.37 18.53
C THR A 182 -12.70 0.69 19.31
N ILE A 183 -12.37 0.46 20.59
CA ILE A 183 -11.82 1.50 21.48
C ILE A 183 -10.39 1.93 21.09
N THR A 184 -9.60 1.01 20.53
CA THR A 184 -8.26 1.29 20.01
C THR A 184 -8.24 1.51 18.50
N THR A 185 -9.37 1.32 17.83
CA THR A 185 -9.49 1.55 16.39
C THR A 185 -9.61 3.05 16.14
N PRO A 186 -8.74 3.65 15.30
CA PRO A 186 -8.78 5.08 15.02
C PRO A 186 -10.18 5.57 14.69
N VAL A 187 -10.64 6.64 15.35
CA VAL A 187 -11.85 7.34 14.91
C VAL A 187 -11.56 7.99 13.56
N LYS A 188 -12.53 7.96 12.64
CA LYS A 188 -12.39 8.71 11.38
C LYS A 188 -12.12 10.17 11.74
N MET A 189 -11.04 10.73 11.20
CA MET A 189 -10.72 12.14 11.35
C MET A 189 -11.96 12.96 11.03
N GLN A 190 -12.31 13.92 11.90
CA GLN A 190 -13.08 15.05 11.44
C GLN A 190 -12.22 15.74 10.37
N GLN A 191 -12.76 15.93 9.16
CA GLN A 191 -12.05 16.67 8.13
C GLN A 191 -11.80 18.08 8.64
N VAL A 192 -10.57 18.32 9.11
CA VAL A 192 -10.15 19.66 9.52
C VAL A 192 -9.79 20.40 8.24
N THR A 193 -10.61 21.38 7.87
CA THR A 193 -10.20 22.36 6.87
C THR A 193 -9.12 23.22 7.51
N VAL A 194 -7.86 22.84 7.33
CA VAL A 194 -6.72 23.67 7.75
C VAL A 194 -6.78 24.92 6.88
N THR A 195 -7.32 26.01 7.44
CA THR A 195 -7.20 27.32 6.81
C THR A 195 -5.76 27.75 7.07
N PRO A 196 -4.87 27.81 6.06
CA PRO A 196 -3.52 28.29 6.29
C PRO A 196 -3.61 29.67 6.92
N SER A 197 -2.94 29.85 8.07
CA SER A 197 -2.86 31.13 8.75
C SER A 197 -2.36 32.14 7.72
N SER A 198 -3.22 33.08 7.31
CA SER A 198 -2.82 34.11 6.37
C SER A 198 -1.70 34.91 7.02
N ALA A 199 -0.48 34.77 6.50
CA ALA A 199 0.52 35.79 6.70
C ALA A 199 -0.09 37.09 6.17
N GLY A 200 -0.16 38.10 7.03
CA GLY A 200 -0.99 39.30 6.85
C GLY A 200 -0.98 39.85 5.42
N ALA A 201 -2.16 39.84 4.81
CA ALA A 201 -2.40 40.54 3.56
C ALA A 201 -2.48 42.04 3.84
N GLY A 202 -1.51 42.78 3.30
CA GLY A 202 -1.62 44.23 3.09
C GLY A 202 -2.74 44.58 2.08
N PRO A 203 -3.06 45.87 1.93
CA PRO A 203 -4.27 46.32 1.23
C PRO A 203 -4.30 45.94 -0.26
N SER A 204 -5.45 45.40 -0.66
CA SER A 204 -5.79 44.91 -1.99
C SER A 204 -5.70 45.98 -3.09
N GLN A 205 -5.00 45.66 -4.18
CA GLN A 205 -5.23 46.28 -5.49
C GLN A 205 -6.39 45.57 -6.19
N THR A 206 -7.36 46.35 -6.66
CA THR A 206 -8.49 45.91 -7.49
C THR A 206 -8.04 45.62 -8.92
N CYS A 207 -8.26 44.40 -9.40
CA CYS A 207 -8.20 44.05 -10.83
C CYS A 207 -9.58 44.25 -11.50
N PRO A 208 -9.63 44.68 -12.78
CA PRO A 208 -10.88 44.86 -13.53
C PRO A 208 -11.44 43.57 -14.15
N ALA A 209 -12.72 43.67 -14.53
CA ALA A 209 -13.71 42.65 -14.86
C ALA A 209 -13.36 41.62 -15.97
N PRO A 210 -14.01 40.43 -15.96
CA PRO A 210 -13.76 39.36 -16.93
C PRO A 210 -14.42 39.59 -18.30
N CYS A 211 -13.69 39.21 -19.36
CA CYS A 211 -14.18 39.14 -20.74
C CYS A 211 -15.24 38.02 -20.94
N PRO A 212 -16.19 38.19 -21.88
CA PRO A 212 -17.24 37.23 -22.15
C PRO A 212 -16.77 36.02 -22.97
N THR A 213 -17.41 34.90 -22.66
CA THR A 213 -17.23 33.52 -23.15
C THR A 213 -17.53 33.38 -24.65
N ALA A 214 -16.62 32.74 -25.40
CA ALA A 214 -16.85 32.31 -26.78
C ALA A 214 -17.23 30.83 -26.82
N THR A 215 -18.35 30.52 -27.46
CA THR A 215 -18.94 29.18 -27.61
C THR A 215 -18.31 28.47 -28.82
N CYS A 216 -17.71 27.29 -28.61
CA CYS A 216 -17.29 26.41 -29.72
C CYS A 216 -18.43 25.46 -30.12
N PRO A 217 -18.62 25.17 -31.44
CA PRO A 217 -19.59 24.19 -31.91
C PRO A 217 -19.11 22.74 -31.71
N PRO A 218 -20.04 21.76 -31.60
CA PRO A 218 -19.72 20.37 -31.26
C PRO A 218 -19.11 19.59 -32.44
N ALA A 219 -18.08 18.81 -32.15
CA ALA A 219 -17.48 17.85 -33.08
C ALA A 219 -18.34 16.56 -33.20
N PRO A 220 -18.39 15.91 -34.38
CA PRO A 220 -19.18 14.70 -34.59
C PRO A 220 -18.51 13.45 -33.98
N CYS A 221 -19.33 12.55 -33.44
CA CYS A 221 -18.93 11.27 -32.85
C CYS A 221 -18.41 10.27 -33.92
N PRO A 222 -17.40 9.44 -33.62
CA PRO A 222 -17.01 8.33 -34.49
C PRO A 222 -17.99 7.16 -34.42
N ALA A 223 -18.09 6.46 -35.54
CA ALA A 223 -18.98 5.34 -35.85
C ALA A 223 -18.83 4.10 -34.93
N PRO A 224 -19.87 3.25 -34.80
CA PRO A 224 -19.87 2.11 -33.90
C PRO A 224 -18.92 0.99 -34.36
N CYS A 225 -18.20 0.39 -33.40
CA CYS A 225 -17.40 -0.81 -33.61
C CYS A 225 -18.29 -2.03 -33.92
N PRO A 226 -17.87 -2.93 -34.84
CA PRO A 226 -18.62 -4.13 -35.16
C PRO A 226 -18.55 -5.14 -34.02
N SER A 227 -19.71 -5.69 -33.68
CA SER A 227 -19.90 -6.83 -32.81
C SER A 227 -19.36 -8.11 -33.44
N VAL A 228 -18.69 -8.94 -32.64
CA VAL A 228 -18.82 -10.42 -32.53
C VAL A 228 -17.67 -10.92 -31.64
N CYS A 229 -17.99 -11.56 -30.51
CA CYS A 229 -17.32 -12.78 -30.01
C CYS A 229 -18.18 -13.41 -28.91
N ALA A 230 -18.92 -14.44 -29.28
CA ALA A 230 -19.50 -15.40 -28.36
C ALA A 230 -18.50 -16.55 -28.19
N THR A 231 -17.98 -16.76 -26.97
CA THR A 231 -17.71 -18.04 -26.27
C THR A 231 -16.66 -17.85 -25.16
N GLY A 232 -17.13 -17.83 -23.90
CA GLY A 232 -16.31 -17.95 -22.68
C GLY A 232 -15.49 -16.71 -22.26
N PRO A 233 -15.12 -16.58 -20.96
CA PRO A 233 -14.20 -15.54 -20.50
C PRO A 233 -12.81 -15.84 -21.05
N SER A 234 -12.55 -15.37 -22.26
CA SER A 234 -11.26 -15.45 -22.92
C SER A 234 -10.47 -14.21 -22.55
N SER A 235 -9.26 -14.39 -22.01
CA SER A 235 -8.29 -13.31 -21.86
C SER A 235 -8.00 -12.76 -23.26
N CYS A 236 -8.34 -11.50 -23.51
CA CYS A 236 -8.10 -10.83 -24.79
C CYS A 236 -6.59 -10.62 -24.99
N CYS A 237 -5.87 -11.67 -25.41
CA CYS A 237 -4.43 -11.64 -25.68
C CYS A 237 -4.14 -11.08 -27.08
N GLY A 238 -4.41 -9.80 -27.28
CA GLY A 238 -3.53 -8.96 -28.12
C GLY A 238 -2.45 -8.35 -27.22
N ASN A 239 -1.37 -7.78 -27.76
CA ASN A 239 -0.30 -7.12 -26.99
C ASN A 239 -0.75 -5.87 -26.17
N GLY A 240 -2.03 -5.77 -25.80
CA GLY A 240 -2.60 -4.75 -24.95
C GLY A 240 -2.39 -5.03 -23.46
N PRO A 241 -2.69 -4.04 -22.60
CA PRO A 241 -2.61 -4.20 -21.15
C PRO A 241 -3.50 -5.37 -20.69
N CYS A 242 -3.13 -6.05 -19.60
CA CYS A 242 -4.00 -7.07 -19.01
C CYS A 242 -5.34 -6.42 -18.62
N LEU A 243 -6.45 -7.01 -19.06
CA LEU A 243 -7.80 -6.56 -18.76
C LEU A 243 -8.60 -7.73 -18.17
N ILE A 244 -9.51 -7.42 -17.25
CA ILE A 244 -10.66 -8.28 -16.94
C ILE A 244 -11.83 -7.77 -17.74
N CYS A 245 -12.43 -8.63 -18.54
CA CYS A 245 -13.67 -8.34 -19.25
C CYS A 245 -14.81 -9.22 -18.71
N ASP A 246 -16.04 -8.72 -18.81
CA ASP A 246 -17.22 -9.57 -18.64
C ASP A 246 -17.39 -10.53 -19.84
N GLY A 247 -18.38 -11.43 -19.76
CA GLY A 247 -18.70 -12.35 -20.85
C GLY A 247 -19.22 -11.66 -22.13
N CYS A 248 -19.45 -10.35 -22.10
CA CYS A 248 -19.84 -9.52 -23.23
C CYS A 248 -18.66 -8.74 -23.82
N GLY A 249 -17.46 -8.87 -23.25
CA GLY A 249 -16.26 -8.15 -23.68
C GLY A 249 -16.13 -6.73 -23.12
N ASN A 250 -17.00 -6.30 -22.20
CA ASN A 250 -16.87 -5.01 -21.54
C ASN A 250 -15.74 -5.08 -20.52
N VAL A 251 -14.85 -4.09 -20.54
CA VAL A 251 -13.75 -3.99 -19.57
C VAL A 251 -14.31 -3.67 -18.19
N ILE A 252 -14.10 -4.58 -17.25
CA ILE A 252 -14.45 -4.41 -15.83
C ILE A 252 -13.30 -3.72 -15.10
N LEU A 253 -12.08 -4.19 -15.35
CA LEU A 253 -10.85 -3.65 -14.76
C LEU A 253 -9.72 -3.68 -15.78
N ASN A 254 -9.01 -2.56 -15.89
CA ASN A 254 -7.70 -2.52 -16.50
C ASN A 254 -6.59 -2.58 -15.44
N TYR A 255 -5.35 -2.77 -15.88
CA TYR A 255 -4.20 -2.88 -14.99
C TYR A 255 -4.01 -1.65 -14.08
N ASP A 256 -4.14 -0.44 -14.62
CA ASP A 256 -3.94 0.80 -13.85
C ASP A 256 -4.99 0.94 -12.73
N GLN A 257 -6.26 0.63 -13.03
CA GLN A 257 -7.34 0.60 -12.06
C GLN A 257 -7.08 -0.43 -10.94
N VAL A 258 -6.45 -1.55 -11.24
CA VAL A 258 -6.08 -2.54 -10.22
C VAL A 258 -4.95 -2.03 -9.34
N ILE A 259 -3.95 -1.35 -9.91
CA ILE A 259 -2.88 -0.72 -9.13
C ILE A 259 -3.46 0.35 -8.20
N ASP A 260 -4.40 1.17 -8.68
CA ASP A 260 -5.09 2.16 -7.84
C ASP A 260 -5.86 1.50 -6.69
N LEU A 261 -6.59 0.41 -6.96
CA LEU A 261 -7.31 -0.32 -5.92
C LEU A 261 -6.37 -0.95 -4.89
N TYR A 262 -5.19 -1.41 -5.30
CA TYR A 262 -4.16 -1.89 -4.36
C TYR A 262 -3.56 -0.76 -3.54
N ALA A 263 -3.31 0.40 -4.14
CA ALA A 263 -2.87 1.59 -3.43
C ALA A 263 -3.92 2.06 -2.40
N GLU A 264 -5.20 1.80 -2.62
CA GLU A 264 -6.27 2.05 -1.64
C GLU A 264 -6.35 1.03 -0.49
N GLY A 265 -5.36 0.15 -0.38
CA GLY A 265 -5.24 -0.85 0.66
C GLY A 265 -6.14 -2.08 0.47
N ASN A 266 -6.72 -2.29 -0.72
CA ASN A 266 -7.45 -3.53 -1.00
C ASN A 266 -6.46 -4.65 -1.35
N ASP A 267 -6.60 -5.82 -0.72
CA ASP A 267 -5.79 -6.99 -1.07
C ASP A 267 -6.16 -7.52 -2.46
N TRP A 268 -5.23 -8.20 -3.15
CA TRP A 268 -5.49 -8.81 -4.45
C TRP A 268 -6.73 -9.71 -4.45
N LEU A 269 -6.94 -10.45 -3.36
CA LEU A 269 -8.08 -11.33 -3.23
C LEU A 269 -9.38 -10.54 -3.12
N ASP A 270 -9.38 -9.42 -2.39
CA ASP A 270 -10.55 -8.56 -2.27
C ASP A 270 -10.96 -8.00 -3.64
N VAL A 271 -9.98 -7.52 -4.41
CA VAL A 271 -10.22 -7.01 -5.77
C VAL A 271 -10.71 -8.12 -6.69
N ALA A 272 -10.15 -9.33 -6.58
CA ALA A 272 -10.57 -10.47 -7.39
C ALA A 272 -12.01 -10.91 -7.09
N ILE A 273 -12.39 -10.99 -5.81
CA ILE A 273 -13.77 -11.30 -5.40
C ILE A 273 -14.73 -10.19 -5.85
N ALA A 274 -14.36 -8.92 -5.67
CA ALA A 274 -15.16 -7.79 -6.11
C ALA A 274 -15.35 -7.78 -7.64
N ALA A 275 -14.30 -8.06 -8.41
CA ALA A 275 -14.37 -8.20 -9.86
C ALA A 275 -15.31 -9.35 -10.25
N ARG A 276 -15.25 -10.48 -9.54
CA ARG A 276 -16.14 -11.61 -9.78
C ARG A 276 -17.61 -11.30 -9.47
N ILE A 277 -17.88 -10.59 -8.37
CA ILE A 277 -19.23 -10.09 -8.05
C ILE A 277 -19.68 -9.12 -9.13
N SER A 278 -18.82 -8.19 -9.57
CA SER A 278 -19.12 -7.24 -10.65
C SER A 278 -19.56 -7.95 -11.93
N MET A 279 -18.88 -9.03 -12.32
CA MET A 279 -19.28 -9.86 -13.47
C MET A 279 -20.68 -10.48 -13.33
N LEU A 280 -21.10 -10.79 -12.10
CA LEU A 280 -22.34 -11.52 -11.83
C LEU A 280 -23.54 -10.58 -11.68
N VAL A 281 -23.34 -9.39 -11.11
CA VAL A 281 -24.43 -8.47 -10.75
C VAL A 281 -24.36 -7.11 -11.45
N GLY A 282 -23.28 -6.79 -12.18
CA GLY A 282 -23.13 -5.55 -12.95
C GLY A 282 -22.76 -4.31 -12.14
N TYR A 283 -22.47 -4.45 -10.83
CA TYR A 283 -22.05 -3.33 -9.99
C TYR A 283 -20.55 -3.01 -10.16
N PRO A 284 -20.13 -1.74 -10.09
CA PRO A 284 -18.71 -1.39 -10.20
C PRO A 284 -17.86 -2.01 -9.08
N VAL A 285 -16.66 -2.49 -9.41
CA VAL A 285 -15.73 -3.12 -8.45
C VAL A 285 -15.46 -2.24 -7.22
N ARG A 286 -15.21 -0.95 -7.45
CA ARG A 286 -14.94 0.03 -6.37
C ARG A 286 -16.14 0.20 -5.43
N GLN A 287 -17.36 0.13 -5.94
CA GLN A 287 -18.58 0.18 -5.13
C GLN A 287 -18.68 -1.05 -4.23
N ILE A 288 -18.47 -2.24 -4.80
CA ILE A 288 -18.50 -3.51 -4.07
C ILE A 288 -17.45 -3.52 -2.95
N LEU A 289 -16.24 -3.03 -3.22
CA LEU A 289 -15.17 -2.89 -2.21
C LEU A 289 -15.54 -1.88 -1.11
N THR A 290 -16.19 -0.78 -1.45
CA THR A 290 -16.68 0.22 -0.48
C THR A 290 -17.74 -0.40 0.44
N ASP A 291 -18.68 -1.16 -0.13
CA ASP A 291 -19.72 -1.85 0.61
C ASP A 291 -19.15 -2.99 1.47
N ARG A 292 -18.11 -3.69 1.01
CA ARG A 292 -17.38 -4.64 1.86
C ARG A 292 -16.83 -3.98 3.11
N ARG A 293 -16.24 -2.78 2.99
CA ARG A 293 -15.70 -2.05 4.15
C ARG A 293 -16.79 -1.61 5.13
N SER A 294 -17.98 -1.25 4.64
CA SER A 294 -19.09 -0.82 5.49
C SER A 294 -19.79 -2.00 6.17
N LEU A 295 -19.97 -3.12 5.46
CA LEU A 295 -20.59 -4.35 5.96
C LEU A 295 -19.62 -5.22 6.79
N GLY A 296 -18.32 -4.99 6.67
CA GLY A 296 -17.27 -5.61 7.47
C GLY A 296 -16.78 -6.98 6.98
N THR A 297 -17.68 -7.84 6.48
CA THR A 297 -17.32 -9.21 6.02
C THR A 297 -17.81 -9.51 4.61
N TRP A 298 -17.07 -10.37 3.90
CA TRP A 298 -17.49 -10.84 2.58
C TRP A 298 -18.81 -11.59 2.63
N GLN A 299 -19.10 -12.35 3.68
CA GLN A 299 -20.37 -13.07 3.83
C GLN A 299 -21.57 -12.12 3.81
N LEU A 300 -21.47 -10.97 4.52
CA LEU A 300 -22.53 -9.96 4.53
C LEU A 300 -22.64 -9.24 3.17
N THR A 301 -21.50 -8.93 2.53
CA THR A 301 -21.48 -8.34 1.18
C THR A 301 -22.10 -9.28 0.13
N LEU A 302 -21.80 -10.57 0.19
CA LEU A 302 -22.35 -11.58 -0.71
C LEU A 302 -23.86 -11.74 -0.53
N ALA A 303 -24.34 -11.75 0.72
CA ALA A 303 -25.77 -11.74 1.02
C ALA A 303 -26.46 -10.47 0.48
N TYR A 304 -25.82 -9.31 0.63
CA TYR A 304 -26.33 -8.04 0.11
C TYR A 304 -26.48 -8.03 -1.41
N TYR A 305 -25.50 -8.57 -2.15
CA TYR A 305 -25.55 -8.64 -3.61
C TYR A 305 -26.28 -9.89 -4.15
N GLY A 306 -26.77 -10.78 -3.29
CA GLY A 306 -27.44 -12.02 -3.72
C GLY A 306 -26.52 -13.01 -4.45
N VAL A 307 -25.21 -12.98 -4.18
CA VAL A 307 -24.21 -13.84 -4.82
C VAL A 307 -23.80 -14.98 -3.88
N SER A 308 -23.79 -16.22 -4.37
CA SER A 308 -23.35 -17.34 -3.54
C SER A 308 -21.82 -17.31 -3.32
N PRO A 309 -21.33 -17.75 -2.14
CA PRO A 309 -19.89 -17.90 -1.87
C PRO A 309 -19.13 -18.68 -2.95
N ALA A 310 -19.70 -19.78 -3.45
CA ALA A 310 -19.06 -20.60 -4.48
C ALA A 310 -18.84 -19.84 -5.80
N GLN A 311 -19.75 -18.93 -6.16
CA GLN A 311 -19.62 -18.13 -7.38
C GLN A 311 -18.61 -16.99 -7.22
N ALA A 312 -18.62 -16.32 -6.06
CA ALA A 312 -17.77 -15.16 -5.81
C ALA A 312 -16.31 -15.51 -5.52
N TYR A 313 -16.06 -16.62 -4.82
CA TYR A 313 -14.69 -17.05 -4.51
C TYR A 313 -14.01 -17.82 -5.65
N ASN A 314 -14.71 -18.08 -6.76
CA ASN A 314 -14.08 -18.58 -7.96
C ASN A 314 -13.34 -17.46 -8.70
N VAL A 315 -12.12 -17.19 -8.24
CA VAL A 315 -11.22 -16.14 -8.75
C VAL A 315 -10.12 -16.70 -9.67
N ALA A 316 -10.32 -17.90 -10.23
CA ALA A 316 -9.33 -18.57 -11.06
C ALA A 316 -8.98 -17.79 -12.34
N ASP A 317 -9.93 -16.99 -12.84
CA ASP A 317 -9.79 -16.20 -14.06
C ASP A 317 -9.17 -14.81 -13.81
N TYR A 318 -8.78 -14.49 -12.56
CA TYR A 318 -8.17 -13.20 -12.23
C TYR A 318 -6.72 -13.12 -12.75
N PRO A 319 -6.41 -12.26 -13.74
CA PRO A 319 -5.15 -12.34 -14.49
C PRO A 319 -4.02 -11.49 -13.89
N PHE A 320 -4.30 -10.71 -12.84
CA PHE A 320 -3.34 -9.76 -12.30
C PHE A 320 -2.40 -10.38 -11.26
N ALA A 321 -1.20 -9.80 -11.14
CA ALA A 321 -0.21 -10.23 -10.17
C ALA A 321 -0.78 -10.13 -8.74
N ARG A 322 -0.59 -11.21 -7.98
CA ARG A 322 -1.02 -11.29 -6.57
C ARG A 322 -0.02 -10.51 -5.72
N ARG A 323 -0.31 -9.26 -5.43
CA ARG A 323 0.38 -8.50 -4.38
C ARG A 323 -0.39 -8.71 -3.09
N SER A 324 -0.03 -9.76 -2.35
CA SER A 324 -0.60 -10.01 -1.02
C SER A 324 0.00 -8.99 -0.07
N ILE A 325 -0.87 -8.24 0.63
CA ILE A 325 -0.42 -7.44 1.77
C ILE A 325 -0.90 -8.10 3.08
N TYR A 326 -2.10 -8.71 3.12
CA TYR A 326 -2.60 -9.40 4.32
C TYR A 326 -3.70 -10.44 4.02
N SER A 327 -3.59 -11.66 4.57
CA SER A 327 -4.64 -12.70 4.56
C SER A 327 -5.52 -12.70 5.81
N VAL A 328 -5.58 -11.59 6.54
CA VAL A 328 -6.27 -11.52 7.85
C VAL A 328 -7.77 -11.29 7.61
N GLY A 329 -8.61 -12.25 8.00
CA GLY A 329 -10.08 -12.13 8.00
C GLY A 329 -10.83 -13.07 7.06
N VAL A 330 -10.14 -13.88 6.26
CA VAL A 330 -10.74 -14.98 5.50
C VAL A 330 -10.72 -16.23 6.40
N ASP A 331 -11.89 -16.80 6.72
CA ASP A 331 -11.92 -18.01 7.54
C ASP A 331 -11.22 -19.20 6.85
N ALA A 332 -10.81 -20.19 7.65
CA ALA A 332 -10.03 -21.33 7.15
C ALA A 332 -10.74 -22.11 6.03
N LYS A 333 -12.08 -22.12 6.02
CA LYS A 333 -12.87 -22.80 4.99
C LYS A 333 -12.80 -22.04 3.67
N HIS A 334 -12.88 -20.71 3.71
CA HIS A 334 -12.72 -19.88 2.53
C HIS A 334 -11.27 -19.87 2.02
N MET A 335 -10.27 -19.92 2.92
CA MET A 335 -8.87 -20.14 2.54
C MET A 335 -8.66 -21.46 1.80
N GLN A 336 -9.33 -22.54 2.22
CA GLN A 336 -9.32 -23.83 1.51
C GLN A 336 -9.99 -23.75 0.13
N MET A 337 -11.11 -23.04 0.01
CA MET A 337 -11.74 -22.81 -1.30
C MET A 337 -10.82 -22.01 -2.21
N ILE A 338 -10.18 -20.95 -1.71
CA ILE A 338 -9.20 -20.17 -2.48
C ILE A 338 -8.05 -21.08 -2.93
N ALA A 339 -7.48 -21.89 -2.03
CA ALA A 339 -6.45 -22.86 -2.37
C ALA A 339 -6.90 -23.88 -3.43
N GLN A 340 -8.17 -24.29 -3.43
CA GLN A 340 -8.74 -25.17 -4.46
C GLN A 340 -8.79 -24.50 -5.85
N TYR A 341 -9.00 -23.19 -5.92
CA TYR A 341 -9.02 -22.43 -7.17
C TYR A 341 -7.64 -21.86 -7.58
N GLN A 342 -6.62 -21.99 -6.72
CA GLN A 342 -5.23 -21.70 -7.07
C GLN A 342 -4.66 -22.82 -7.97
N LYS A 343 -4.79 -22.69 -9.29
CA LYS A 343 -4.07 -23.59 -10.21
C LYS A 343 -2.56 -23.32 -10.15
N PRO A 344 -1.71 -24.33 -9.85
CA PRO A 344 -0.26 -24.21 -10.03
C PRO A 344 0.05 -24.15 -11.53
N GLY A 345 0.76 -23.11 -11.97
CA GLY A 345 1.47 -23.13 -13.25
C GLY A 345 0.72 -22.69 -14.52
N THR A 346 -0.51 -22.19 -14.45
CA THR A 346 -1.17 -21.56 -15.62
C THR A 346 -1.16 -20.05 -15.49
N TRP A 347 -0.01 -19.43 -15.73
CA TRP A 347 0.06 -17.98 -15.91
C TRP A 347 0.15 -17.68 -17.40
N PRO A 348 -0.76 -16.88 -17.98
CA PRO A 348 -0.49 -16.26 -19.27
C PRO A 348 0.64 -15.25 -19.03
N CYS A 349 1.89 -15.69 -19.24
CA CYS A 349 2.97 -14.76 -19.50
C CYS A 349 2.54 -13.95 -20.72
N CYS A 350 2.31 -12.64 -20.59
CA CYS A 350 2.21 -11.78 -21.77
C CYS A 350 3.44 -12.06 -22.64
N PRO A 351 3.28 -12.53 -23.89
CA PRO A 351 4.43 -12.70 -24.75
C PRO A 351 5.02 -11.31 -24.98
N ARG A 352 6.25 -11.06 -24.49
CA ARG A 352 7.02 -9.92 -24.96
C ARG A 352 7.25 -10.16 -26.44
N GLY A 353 6.51 -9.43 -27.27
CA GLY A 353 6.62 -9.50 -28.71
C GLY A 353 8.04 -9.22 -29.17
N ASN A 354 8.73 -10.25 -29.65
CA ASN A 354 9.55 -10.12 -30.85
C ASN A 354 8.77 -10.82 -31.97
N PRO A 355 8.66 -10.22 -33.17
CA PRO A 355 8.03 -10.90 -34.30
C PRO A 355 8.85 -12.15 -34.66
N PRO A 356 8.21 -13.27 -35.05
CA PRO A 356 8.95 -14.44 -35.51
C PRO A 356 9.62 -14.12 -36.86
N CYS A 357 10.93 -14.35 -36.94
CA CYS A 357 11.59 -14.54 -38.23
C CYS A 357 10.94 -15.75 -38.93
N PRO A 358 10.64 -15.67 -40.24
CA PRO A 358 10.07 -16.80 -40.95
C PRO A 358 11.17 -17.83 -41.22
N GLY A 359 11.06 -19.02 -40.61
CA GLY A 359 11.83 -20.19 -41.03
C GLY A 359 12.09 -21.20 -39.92
N GLY A 360 11.56 -22.41 -40.07
CA GLY A 360 12.01 -23.58 -39.31
C GLY A 360 10.89 -24.51 -38.88
N VAL A 361 10.72 -25.60 -39.64
CA VAL A 361 9.81 -26.71 -39.33
C VAL A 361 10.50 -27.67 -38.35
N GLY A 362 9.83 -28.00 -37.25
CA GLY A 362 10.00 -29.26 -36.51
C GLY A 362 11.02 -29.28 -35.36
N ALA A 363 10.51 -29.41 -34.13
CA ALA A 363 11.04 -30.32 -33.09
C ALA A 363 10.19 -30.21 -31.81
N GLY A 364 9.93 -31.35 -31.16
CA GLY A 364 9.07 -31.46 -29.98
C GLY A 364 9.61 -30.73 -28.74
N VAL A 365 8.68 -30.21 -27.93
CA VAL A 365 8.98 -29.54 -26.67
C VAL A 365 9.18 -30.58 -25.57
N THR A 366 10.43 -30.71 -25.12
CA THR A 366 10.80 -31.36 -23.85
C THR A 366 10.89 -30.29 -22.77
N VAL A 367 10.34 -30.59 -21.60
CA VAL A 367 10.30 -29.74 -20.41
C VAL A 367 11.72 -29.50 -19.86
N CYS A 368 12.04 -28.25 -19.48
CA CYS A 368 13.10 -27.97 -18.52
C CYS A 368 12.58 -27.06 -17.39
N PRO A 369 12.94 -27.35 -16.12
CA PRO A 369 12.49 -26.62 -14.95
C PRO A 369 13.30 -25.33 -14.72
N VAL A 370 12.61 -24.35 -14.14
CA VAL A 370 13.06 -23.12 -13.43
C VAL A 370 14.59 -22.90 -13.29
N PRO A 371 15.09 -21.67 -13.55
CA PRO A 371 16.31 -21.19 -12.89
C PRO A 371 16.06 -20.04 -11.89
N CYS A 372 16.80 -20.13 -10.78
CA CYS A 372 16.92 -19.17 -9.68
C CYS A 372 17.58 -17.82 -10.10
N PRO A 373 17.42 -16.73 -9.31
CA PRO A 373 18.09 -15.47 -9.54
C PRO A 373 19.38 -15.34 -8.71
N ASN A 374 20.55 -15.41 -9.37
CA ASN A 374 21.76 -14.68 -8.96
C ASN A 374 22.66 -14.49 -10.20
N PRO A 375 23.37 -13.37 -10.38
CA PRO A 375 24.07 -13.06 -11.62
C PRO A 375 25.45 -13.72 -11.63
N CYS A 376 25.69 -14.62 -12.59
CA CYS A 376 27.04 -15.06 -12.91
C CYS A 376 27.76 -13.94 -13.67
N GLY A 377 28.88 -13.48 -13.12
CA GLY A 377 29.81 -12.58 -13.78
C GLY A 377 30.46 -13.22 -15.02
N ASN A 378 30.94 -12.33 -15.90
CA ASN A 378 31.90 -12.52 -16.99
C ASN A 378 32.21 -13.98 -17.39
N GLN A 379 31.58 -14.44 -18.48
CA GLN A 379 32.05 -15.61 -19.23
C GLN A 379 33.07 -15.17 -20.30
N PRO A 380 34.16 -15.95 -20.52
CA PRO A 380 35.17 -15.68 -21.53
C PRO A 380 34.70 -16.08 -22.94
N VAL A 381 35.33 -15.44 -23.93
CA VAL A 381 35.15 -15.67 -25.37
C VAL A 381 35.40 -17.14 -25.73
N CYS A 382 34.46 -17.76 -26.46
CA CYS A 382 34.64 -19.09 -27.05
C CYS A 382 35.86 -19.13 -27.99
N PRO A 383 36.77 -20.11 -27.89
CA PRO A 383 37.78 -20.30 -28.93
C PRO A 383 37.14 -20.89 -30.19
N SER A 384 37.59 -20.41 -31.35
CA SER A 384 37.22 -20.92 -32.66
C SER A 384 37.53 -22.42 -32.80
N PRO A 385 36.77 -23.17 -33.62
CA PRO A 385 37.01 -24.58 -33.83
C PRO A 385 38.39 -24.83 -34.50
N PRO A 386 39.08 -25.93 -34.16
CA PRO A 386 40.36 -26.26 -34.78
C PRO A 386 40.18 -26.66 -36.25
N ALA A 387 41.16 -26.29 -37.07
CA ALA A 387 41.23 -26.66 -38.48
C ALA A 387 41.31 -28.20 -38.66
N PRO A 388 40.74 -28.74 -39.75
CA PRO A 388 40.74 -30.18 -40.00
C PRO A 388 42.15 -30.72 -40.27
N ILE A 389 42.45 -31.87 -39.67
CA ILE A 389 43.70 -32.63 -39.81
C ILE A 389 43.73 -33.31 -41.18
N PRO A 390 44.82 -33.21 -41.96
CA PRO A 390 44.93 -33.91 -43.24
C PRO A 390 45.25 -35.40 -43.04
N CYS A 391 44.58 -36.26 -43.82
CA CYS A 391 44.82 -37.71 -43.84
C CYS A 391 46.22 -38.05 -44.37
N PRO A 392 46.89 -39.10 -43.85
CA PRO A 392 48.19 -39.52 -44.35
C PRO A 392 48.07 -40.28 -45.67
N THR A 393 48.96 -39.94 -46.61
CA THR A 393 49.18 -40.60 -47.89
C THR A 393 49.83 -41.98 -47.67
N PRO A 394 49.50 -43.03 -48.45
CA PRO A 394 50.15 -44.33 -48.33
C PRO A 394 51.59 -44.26 -48.84
N SER A 395 52.53 -44.81 -48.08
CA SER A 395 53.88 -45.10 -48.57
C SER A 395 53.89 -46.46 -49.26
N GLN A 396 54.66 -46.57 -50.34
CA GLN A 396 54.79 -47.73 -51.23
C GLN A 396 55.24 -49.01 -50.53
#